data_AF-A0A453R5X1-F1
#
_entry.id   AF-A0A453R5X1-F1
#
_cell.length_a   1.000
_cell.length_b   1.000
_cell.length_c   1.000
_cell.angle_alpha   90.00
_cell.angle_beta   90.00
_cell.angle_gamma   90.00
#
_symmetry.space_group_name_H-M   'P 1'
#
loop_
_entity.id
_entity.type
_entity.pdbx_description
1 polymer ?
#
loop_
_entity_poly.entity_id
_entity_poly.type
_entity_poly.pdbx_seq_one_letter_code
_entity_poly.pdbx_strand_id
1 'polypeptide(L)'
;MLEVSSTLAEAHLNINFAEIYANSILHRKNQDLIKELGVPPPGYQDLSFPTKYSQNFYNQCVANFWKQYKSYWKNPPYNAMRYLMTLLDGLVFGTVFWQKGTKIESQQDLYNLLGATYAAVFFLGATNCFTVQPVVSIERTVFYREKAAGMYSPLSYALAQACMEIIYNILQGMLYTILIYVMIGYDWKVDKFFYFMFFIIASFNYFTLFGMMLVSLTPSAMLASILVSFVLPLWNLFAGFLVVRTAIPIWWRWYYWANPVSWTIYGVVASQFGDHGGSLLVPGGSPMVVKQFLEDNLGVRHDFLGYVVLAHFAYIIAIFFVFGYSIKFLNFQKR
;
A
#
# COMPACT_ATOMS: atom_id res chain seq x y z
N MET A 1 -13.93 35.97 25.08
CA MET A 1 -13.33 37.30 24.86
C MET A 1 -13.47 37.78 23.40
N LEU A 2 -13.44 36.90 22.39
CA LEU A 2 -13.64 37.27 20.97
C LEU A 2 -15.09 37.62 20.58
N GLU A 3 -16.09 37.30 21.40
CA GLU A 3 -17.50 37.58 21.08
C GLU A 3 -17.83 39.09 21.10
N VAL A 4 -17.13 39.86 21.93
CA VAL A 4 -17.35 41.30 22.14
C VAL A 4 -16.89 42.13 20.93
N SER A 5 -15.95 41.62 20.14
CA SER A 5 -15.43 42.24 18.90
C SER A 5 -15.86 41.48 17.64
N SER A 6 -16.92 40.69 17.72
CA SER A 6 -17.46 39.98 16.56
C SER A 6 -18.21 40.93 15.62
N THR A 7 -18.33 40.56 14.35
CA THR A 7 -19.09 41.33 13.35
C THR A 7 -20.55 41.53 13.77
N LEU A 8 -21.13 40.57 14.50
CA LEU A 8 -22.48 40.67 15.07
C LEU A 8 -22.56 41.72 16.18
N ALA A 9 -21.56 41.76 17.07
CA ALA A 9 -21.48 42.76 18.14
C ALA A 9 -21.25 44.17 17.58
N GLU A 10 -20.40 44.31 16.56
CA GLU A 10 -20.20 45.57 15.82
C GLU A 10 -21.49 46.10 15.21
N ALA A 11 -22.29 45.23 14.59
CA ALA A 11 -23.58 45.59 14.01
C ALA A 11 -24.60 46.02 15.08
N HIS A 12 -24.66 45.32 16.22
CA HIS A 12 -25.55 45.68 17.33
C HIS A 12 -25.18 47.01 17.99
N LEU A 13 -23.89 47.28 18.15
CA LEU A 13 -23.38 48.50 18.76
C LEU A 13 -23.31 49.67 17.76
N ASN A 14 -23.51 49.41 16.48
CA ASN A 14 -23.31 50.35 15.37
C ASN A 14 -21.92 51.01 15.41
N ILE A 15 -20.90 50.20 15.71
CA ILE A 15 -19.50 50.62 15.87
C ILE A 15 -18.62 49.74 14.98
N ASN A 16 -17.69 50.37 14.27
CA ASN A 16 -16.63 49.68 13.55
C ASN A 16 -15.33 49.72 14.38
N PHE A 17 -14.98 48.63 15.07
CA PHE A 17 -13.79 48.63 15.94
C PHE A 17 -12.49 48.72 15.12
N ALA A 18 -12.47 48.21 13.88
CA ALA A 18 -11.31 48.31 13.01
C ALA A 18 -10.99 49.76 12.64
N GLU A 19 -12.00 50.55 12.30
CA GLU A 19 -11.84 51.99 11.99
C GLU A 19 -11.42 52.79 13.22
N ILE A 20 -12.03 52.52 14.38
CA ILE A 20 -11.65 53.17 15.64
C ILE A 20 -10.19 52.86 15.99
N TYR A 21 -9.77 51.59 15.88
CA TYR A 21 -8.39 51.21 16.13
C TYR A 21 -7.45 51.92 15.15
N ALA A 22 -7.71 51.88 13.84
CA ALA A 22 -6.88 52.52 12.83
C ALA A 22 -6.64 54.02 13.09
N ASN A 23 -7.67 54.74 13.58
CA ASN A 23 -7.58 56.16 13.90
C ASN A 23 -6.97 56.46 15.29
N SER A 24 -6.86 55.46 16.16
CA SER A 24 -6.43 55.60 17.54
C SER A 24 -4.94 55.96 17.69
N ILE A 25 -4.60 56.54 18.85
CA ILE A 25 -3.20 56.76 19.25
C ILE A 25 -2.46 55.43 19.42
N LEU A 26 -3.15 54.38 19.87
CA LEU A 26 -2.56 53.06 20.07
C LEU A 26 -2.05 52.46 18.76
N HIS A 27 -2.83 52.59 17.67
CA HIS A 27 -2.39 52.14 16.35
C HIS A 27 -1.14 52.87 15.88
N ARG A 28 -1.11 54.21 16.00
CA ARG A 28 0.09 55.00 15.65
C ARG A 28 1.31 54.58 16.45
N LYS A 29 1.18 54.45 17.78
CA LYS A 29 2.26 53.96 18.65
C LYS A 29 2.76 52.57 18.24
N ASN A 30 1.86 51.65 17.92
CA ASN A 30 2.24 50.31 17.45
C ASN A 30 2.96 50.36 16.10
N GLN A 31 2.52 51.23 15.17
CA GLN A 31 3.20 51.43 13.88
C GLN A 31 4.61 52.02 14.07
N ASP A 32 4.76 53.01 14.95
CA ASP A 32 6.08 53.59 15.24
C ASP A 32 7.00 52.57 15.92
N LEU A 33 6.47 51.77 16.85
CA LEU A 33 7.21 50.67 17.48
C LEU A 33 7.63 49.59 16.46
N ILE A 34 6.77 49.25 15.50
CA ILE A 34 7.13 48.30 14.42
C ILE A 34 8.25 48.88 13.55
N LYS A 35 8.22 50.18 13.23
CA LYS A 35 9.29 50.83 12.47
C LYS A 35 10.60 50.85 13.25
N GLU A 36 10.55 51.15 14.54
CA GLU A 36 11.72 51.15 15.43
C GLU A 36 12.34 49.75 15.53
N LEU A 37 11.52 48.73 15.83
CA LEU A 37 11.98 47.34 15.95
C LEU A 37 12.36 46.70 14.61
N GLY A 38 11.85 47.24 13.50
CA GLY A 38 12.18 46.80 12.14
C GLY A 38 13.57 47.23 11.68
N VAL A 39 14.22 48.18 12.37
CA VAL A 39 15.60 48.58 12.10
C VAL A 39 16.54 47.76 12.99
N PRO A 40 17.32 46.81 12.44
CA PRO A 40 18.23 46.01 13.25
C PRO A 40 19.37 46.89 13.81
N PRO A 41 19.84 46.61 15.05
CA PRO A 41 20.98 47.32 15.62
C PRO A 41 22.25 47.18 14.77
N PRO A 42 23.18 48.17 14.78
CA PRO A 42 24.45 48.06 14.08
C PRO A 42 25.23 46.82 14.49
N GLY A 43 25.63 45.99 13.53
CA GLY A 43 26.35 44.73 13.77
C GLY A 43 25.45 43.50 13.99
N TYR A 44 24.13 43.63 13.90
CA TYR A 44 23.21 42.51 13.92
C TYR A 44 23.34 41.68 12.63
N GLN A 45 23.41 40.36 12.77
CA GLN A 45 23.38 39.41 11.66
C GLN A 45 22.04 38.66 11.67
N ASP A 46 21.45 38.48 10.49
CA ASP A 46 20.21 37.71 10.36
C ASP A 46 20.41 36.28 10.86
N LEU A 47 19.41 35.77 11.58
CA LEU A 47 19.36 34.37 11.98
C LEU A 47 19.34 33.48 10.74
N SER A 48 20.47 32.84 10.47
CA SER A 48 20.60 31.86 9.39
C SER A 48 20.86 30.48 9.98
N PHE A 49 20.04 29.52 9.57
CA PHE A 49 20.23 28.11 9.92
C PHE A 49 20.75 27.38 8.68
N PRO A 50 21.85 26.61 8.79
CA PRO A 50 22.43 25.90 7.65
C PRO A 50 21.52 24.79 7.14
N THR A 51 20.60 24.30 7.98
CA THR A 51 19.69 23.20 7.66
C THR A 51 18.26 23.56 8.05
N LYS A 52 17.30 23.08 7.25
CA LYS A 52 15.87 23.20 7.55
C LYS A 52 15.47 22.42 8.81
N TYR A 53 16.14 21.30 9.07
CA TYR A 53 15.84 20.40 10.19
C TYR A 53 17.02 20.35 11.17
N SER A 54 16.72 20.17 12.46
CA SER A 54 17.73 20.12 13.54
C SER A 54 18.63 18.88 13.47
N GLN A 55 18.12 17.76 12.95
CA GLN A 55 18.82 16.48 12.87
C GLN A 55 19.03 16.04 11.42
N ASN A 56 20.05 15.20 11.18
CA ASN A 56 20.29 14.60 9.87
C ASN A 56 19.16 13.64 9.45
N PHE A 57 19.12 13.26 8.16
CA PHE A 57 18.04 12.43 7.62
C PHE A 57 17.96 11.04 8.26
N TYR A 58 19.10 10.42 8.59
CA TYR A 58 19.15 9.11 9.24
C TYR A 58 18.47 9.13 10.61
N ASN A 59 18.83 10.10 11.46
CA ASN A 59 18.23 10.28 12.78
C ASN A 59 16.73 10.54 12.69
N GLN A 60 16.28 11.30 11.68
CA GLN A 60 14.86 11.49 11.41
C GLN A 60 14.15 10.18 11.05
N CYS A 61 14.75 9.34 10.20
CA CYS A 61 14.20 8.03 9.85
C CYS A 61 14.11 7.11 11.07
N VAL A 62 15.14 7.06 11.92
CA VAL A 62 15.12 6.25 13.15
C VAL A 62 14.04 6.73 14.11
N ALA A 63 13.92 8.05 14.34
CA ALA A 63 12.91 8.62 15.21
C ALA A 63 11.48 8.36 14.67
N ASN A 64 11.27 8.53 13.37
CA ASN A 64 9.98 8.24 12.74
C ASN A 64 9.65 6.75 12.75
N PHE A 65 10.64 5.88 12.55
CA PHE A 65 10.44 4.43 12.65
C PHE A 65 10.02 4.04 14.07
N TRP A 66 10.69 4.56 15.10
CA TRP A 66 10.31 4.36 16.50
C TRP A 66 8.89 4.86 16.80
N LYS A 67 8.54 6.04 16.29
CA LYS A 67 7.17 6.58 16.40
C LYS A 67 6.16 5.64 15.76
N GLN A 68 6.41 5.21 14.52
CA GLN A 68 5.50 4.34 13.78
C GLN A 68 5.37 2.97 14.42
N TYR A 69 6.47 2.37 14.87
CA TYR A 69 6.47 1.15 15.66
C TYR A 69 5.54 1.26 16.88
N LYS A 70 5.67 2.33 17.66
CA LYS A 70 4.79 2.59 18.81
C LYS A 70 3.34 2.84 18.42
N SER A 71 3.07 3.55 17.33
CA SER A 71 1.70 3.82 16.87
C SER A 71 1.00 2.52 16.48
N TYR A 72 1.67 1.68 15.67
CA TYR A 72 1.14 0.40 15.23
C TYR A 72 0.95 -0.58 16.40
N TRP A 73 1.93 -0.66 17.30
CA TRP A 73 1.80 -1.49 18.50
C TRP A 73 0.63 -1.07 19.39
N LYS A 74 0.39 0.24 19.51
CA LYS A 74 -0.73 0.82 20.28
C LYS A 74 -2.04 0.89 19.51
N ASN A 75 -2.11 0.35 18.29
CA ASN A 75 -3.34 0.14 17.55
C ASN A 75 -3.68 -1.36 17.40
N PRO A 76 -4.01 -2.07 18.52
CA PRO A 76 -4.46 -3.45 18.46
C PRO A 76 -5.62 -3.70 17.51
N PRO A 77 -6.67 -2.86 17.42
CA PRO A 77 -7.79 -3.12 16.51
C PRO A 77 -7.36 -3.33 15.06
N TYR A 78 -6.37 -2.57 14.59
CA TYR A 78 -5.86 -2.73 13.22
C TYR A 78 -5.07 -4.03 13.03
N ASN A 79 -4.07 -4.27 13.88
CA ASN A 79 -3.15 -5.40 13.71
C ASN A 79 -3.78 -6.73 14.14
N ALA A 80 -4.58 -6.76 15.21
CA ALA A 80 -5.30 -7.96 15.63
C ALA A 80 -6.32 -8.38 14.57
N MET A 81 -7.05 -7.43 14.00
CA MET A 81 -8.00 -7.72 12.92
C MET A 81 -7.28 -8.25 11.67
N ARG A 82 -6.12 -7.69 11.30
CA ARG A 82 -5.29 -8.19 10.20
C ARG A 82 -4.96 -9.68 10.37
N TYR A 83 -4.47 -10.08 11.54
CA TYR A 83 -4.10 -11.48 11.78
C TYR A 83 -5.32 -12.40 11.96
N LEU A 84 -6.40 -11.91 12.57
CA LEU A 84 -7.65 -12.66 12.68
C LEU A 84 -8.25 -12.95 11.30
N MET A 85 -8.35 -11.95 10.44
CA MET A 85 -8.87 -12.12 9.06
C MET A 85 -7.97 -13.04 8.25
N THR A 86 -6.65 -12.95 8.45
CA THR A 86 -5.68 -13.87 7.80
C THR A 86 -5.93 -15.33 8.20
N LEU A 87 -6.17 -15.58 9.49
CA LEU A 87 -6.52 -16.92 9.99
C LEU A 87 -7.86 -17.40 9.41
N LEU A 88 -8.89 -16.57 9.43
CA LEU A 88 -10.22 -16.92 8.92
C LEU A 88 -10.18 -17.22 7.42
N ASP A 89 -9.61 -16.34 6.61
CA ASP A 89 -9.49 -16.53 5.16
C ASP A 89 -8.64 -17.76 4.84
N GLY A 90 -7.56 -17.99 5.58
CA GLY A 90 -6.70 -19.14 5.38
C GLY A 90 -7.37 -20.45 5.74
N LEU A 91 -8.18 -20.49 6.80
CA LEU A 91 -8.99 -21.66 7.15
C LEU A 91 -10.09 -21.91 6.11
N VAL A 92 -10.78 -20.86 5.65
CA VAL A 92 -11.82 -20.99 4.62
C VAL A 92 -11.23 -21.51 3.32
N PHE A 93 -10.19 -20.89 2.76
CA PHE A 93 -9.59 -21.35 1.51
C PHE A 93 -8.85 -22.68 1.67
N GLY A 94 -8.17 -22.89 2.81
CA GLY A 94 -7.51 -24.17 3.11
C GLY A 94 -8.50 -25.33 3.21
N THR A 95 -9.71 -25.13 3.74
CA THR A 95 -10.75 -26.16 3.79
C THR A 95 -11.42 -26.38 2.44
N VAL A 96 -11.73 -25.31 1.70
CA VAL A 96 -12.33 -25.41 0.36
C VAL A 96 -11.42 -26.17 -0.61
N PHE A 97 -10.11 -25.94 -0.52
CA PHE A 97 -9.10 -26.56 -1.39
C PHE A 97 -8.31 -27.68 -0.71
N TRP A 98 -8.90 -28.32 0.30
CA TRP A 98 -8.25 -29.33 1.13
C TRP A 98 -7.62 -30.46 0.30
N GLN A 99 -6.31 -30.66 0.47
CA GLN A 99 -5.54 -31.73 -0.17
C GLN A 99 -5.70 -31.79 -1.70
N LYS A 100 -5.97 -30.66 -2.35
CA LYS A 100 -6.01 -30.58 -3.81
C LYS A 100 -4.61 -30.55 -4.45
N GLY A 101 -3.58 -30.11 -3.72
CA GLY A 101 -2.21 -30.02 -4.23
C GLY A 101 -1.58 -31.37 -4.56
N THR A 102 -2.09 -32.47 -4.00
CA THR A 102 -1.62 -33.84 -4.23
C THR A 102 -2.25 -34.51 -5.45
N LYS A 103 -3.29 -33.90 -6.05
CA LYS A 103 -4.07 -34.48 -7.16
C LYS A 103 -3.96 -33.56 -8.37
N ILE A 104 -3.09 -33.89 -9.32
CA ILE A 104 -2.86 -33.11 -10.56
C ILE A 104 -3.00 -34.02 -11.79
N GLU A 105 -4.01 -34.89 -11.78
CA GLU A 105 -4.20 -35.88 -12.84
C GLU A 105 -5.07 -35.35 -13.98
N SER A 106 -5.97 -34.40 -13.68
CA SER A 106 -6.90 -33.84 -14.65
C SER A 106 -6.71 -32.34 -14.86
N GLN A 107 -7.06 -31.85 -16.05
CA GLN A 107 -7.11 -30.41 -16.34
C GLN A 107 -7.94 -29.64 -15.29
N GLN A 108 -9.05 -30.21 -14.82
CA GLN A 108 -9.90 -29.58 -13.82
C GLN A 108 -9.16 -29.39 -12.49
N ASP A 109 -8.35 -30.36 -12.07
CA ASP A 109 -7.58 -30.26 -10.83
C ASP A 109 -6.53 -29.15 -10.89
N LEU A 110 -5.87 -29.00 -12.03
CA LEU A 110 -4.95 -27.89 -12.27
C LEU A 110 -5.69 -26.53 -12.18
N TYR A 111 -6.84 -26.38 -12.82
CA TYR A 111 -7.64 -25.16 -12.71
C TYR A 111 -8.16 -24.90 -11.28
N ASN A 112 -8.51 -25.94 -10.52
CA ASN A 112 -8.88 -25.80 -9.12
C ASN A 112 -7.73 -25.22 -8.28
N LEU A 113 -6.49 -25.67 -8.51
CA LEU A 113 -5.30 -25.15 -7.83
C LEU A 113 -4.94 -23.72 -8.23
N LEU A 114 -5.12 -23.38 -9.51
CA LEU A 114 -5.04 -22.00 -9.99
C LEU A 114 -6.08 -21.10 -9.30
N GLY A 115 -7.32 -21.59 -9.20
CA GLY A 115 -8.40 -20.90 -8.50
C GLY A 115 -8.11 -20.70 -7.01
N ALA A 116 -7.54 -21.72 -6.36
CA ALA A 116 -7.09 -21.63 -4.97
C ALA A 116 -6.06 -20.52 -4.77
N THR A 117 -5.04 -20.50 -5.63
CA THR A 117 -3.98 -19.50 -5.62
C THR A 117 -4.53 -18.09 -5.86
N TYR A 118 -5.37 -17.93 -6.89
CA TYR A 118 -6.03 -16.67 -7.20
C TYR A 118 -6.84 -16.15 -6.00
N ALA A 119 -7.66 -17.01 -5.40
CA ALA A 119 -8.51 -16.63 -4.29
C ALA A 119 -7.67 -16.23 -3.05
N ALA A 120 -6.65 -17.03 -2.74
CA ALA A 120 -5.76 -16.77 -1.61
C ALA A 120 -5.01 -15.44 -1.73
N VAL A 121 -4.54 -15.10 -2.94
CA VAL A 121 -3.83 -13.83 -3.20
C VAL A 121 -4.80 -12.65 -3.20
N PHE A 122 -5.91 -12.76 -3.94
CA PHE A 122 -6.72 -11.59 -4.27
C PHE A 122 -7.59 -11.14 -3.10
N PHE A 123 -8.24 -12.05 -2.38
CA PHE A 123 -9.18 -11.67 -1.32
C PHE A 123 -8.47 -11.02 -0.14
N LEU A 124 -7.45 -11.68 0.41
CA LEU A 124 -6.71 -11.14 1.54
C LEU A 124 -5.89 -9.90 1.14
N GLY A 125 -5.32 -9.90 -0.07
CA GLY A 125 -4.65 -8.73 -0.65
C GLY A 125 -5.58 -7.51 -0.77
N ALA A 126 -6.78 -7.69 -1.33
CA ALA A 126 -7.77 -6.63 -1.44
C ALA A 126 -8.21 -6.11 -0.05
N THR A 127 -8.41 -7.00 0.91
CA THR A 127 -8.72 -6.64 2.30
C THR A 127 -7.62 -5.77 2.92
N ASN A 128 -6.35 -6.13 2.73
CA ASN A 128 -5.22 -5.32 3.18
C ASN A 128 -5.21 -3.92 2.53
N CYS A 129 -5.55 -3.82 1.25
CA CYS A 129 -5.63 -2.55 0.52
C CYS A 129 -6.71 -1.61 1.07
N PHE A 130 -7.86 -2.12 1.50
CA PHE A 130 -8.92 -1.29 2.11
C PHE A 130 -8.63 -0.93 3.56
N THR A 131 -8.17 -1.89 4.36
CA THR A 131 -8.00 -1.72 5.81
C THR A 131 -6.89 -0.73 6.17
N VAL A 132 -5.86 -0.57 5.32
CA VAL A 132 -4.79 0.40 5.53
C VAL A 132 -5.23 1.86 5.32
N GLN A 133 -6.24 2.12 4.49
CA GLN A 133 -6.62 3.48 4.11
C GLN A 133 -7.06 4.38 5.28
N PRO A 134 -7.97 3.95 6.17
CA PRO A 134 -8.37 4.78 7.32
C PRO A 134 -7.19 5.04 8.26
N VAL A 135 -6.30 4.06 8.45
CA VAL A 135 -5.10 4.21 9.31
C VAL A 135 -4.19 5.30 8.77
N VAL A 136 -3.86 5.25 7.47
CA VAL A 136 -3.01 6.26 6.81
C VAL A 136 -3.68 7.63 6.81
N SER A 137 -5.01 7.69 6.62
CA SER A 137 -5.73 8.96 6.62
C SER A 137 -5.72 9.65 7.99
N ILE A 138 -5.83 8.88 9.07
CA ILE A 138 -5.71 9.40 10.45
C ILE A 138 -4.29 9.90 10.70
N GLU A 139 -3.28 9.07 10.41
CA GLU A 139 -1.87 9.42 10.60
C GLU A 139 -1.45 10.65 9.79
N ARG A 140 -1.99 10.82 8.57
CA ARG A 140 -1.75 12.00 7.73
C ARG A 140 -2.13 13.31 8.43
N THR A 141 -3.18 13.31 9.26
CA THR A 141 -3.59 14.52 10.00
C THR A 141 -2.55 14.91 11.04
N VAL A 142 -1.96 13.93 11.73
CA VAL A 142 -0.87 14.14 12.68
C VAL A 142 0.39 14.60 11.93
N PHE A 143 0.73 13.92 10.84
CA PHE A 143 1.85 14.27 9.96
C PHE A 143 1.78 15.73 9.48
N TYR A 144 0.61 16.21 9.05
CA TYR A 144 0.49 17.59 8.59
C TYR A 144 0.80 18.63 9.70
N ARG A 145 0.42 18.34 10.95
CA ARG A 145 0.76 19.21 12.10
C ARG A 145 2.27 19.21 12.36
N GLU A 146 2.89 18.03 12.35
CA GLU A 146 4.33 17.87 12.58
C GLU A 146 5.18 18.46 11.43
N LYS A 147 4.70 18.33 10.19
CA LYS A 147 5.29 18.98 9.00
C LYS A 147 5.24 20.49 9.10
N ALA A 148 4.10 21.05 9.54
CA ALA A 148 3.94 22.50 9.74
C ALA A 148 4.85 23.04 10.85
N ALA A 149 5.09 22.26 11.90
CA ALA A 149 6.05 22.57 12.96
C ALA A 149 7.52 22.35 12.56
N GLY A 150 7.80 21.87 11.34
CA GLY A 150 9.17 21.67 10.87
C GLY A 150 9.93 20.54 11.57
N MET A 151 9.25 19.56 12.17
CA MET A 151 9.89 18.54 13.03
C MET A 151 10.80 17.57 12.26
N TYR A 152 10.41 17.16 11.05
CA TYR A 152 11.16 16.20 10.21
C TYR A 152 10.77 16.29 8.72
N SER A 153 11.56 15.62 7.87
CA SER A 153 11.33 15.53 6.42
C SER A 153 10.17 14.60 6.07
N PRO A 154 9.26 14.99 5.15
CA PRO A 154 8.17 14.12 4.67
C PRO A 154 8.62 12.74 4.20
N LEU A 155 9.79 12.65 3.58
CA LEU A 155 10.33 11.37 3.08
C LEU A 155 10.75 10.43 4.21
N SER A 156 11.26 10.97 5.32
CA SER A 156 11.63 10.15 6.48
C SER A 156 10.40 9.49 7.13
N TYR A 157 9.27 10.20 7.14
CA TYR A 157 7.98 9.66 7.59
C TYR A 157 7.42 8.62 6.62
N ALA A 158 7.44 8.89 5.32
CA ALA A 158 6.96 7.95 4.31
C ALA A 158 7.74 6.62 4.35
N LEU A 159 9.07 6.68 4.47
CA LEU A 159 9.92 5.51 4.67
C LEU A 159 9.55 4.75 5.95
N ALA A 160 9.46 5.43 7.08
CA ALA A 160 9.14 4.80 8.36
C ALA A 160 7.79 4.07 8.33
N GLN A 161 6.77 4.69 7.74
CA GLN A 161 5.44 4.09 7.65
C GLN A 161 5.42 2.88 6.72
N ALA A 162 6.04 2.99 5.54
CA ALA A 162 6.13 1.87 4.60
C ALA A 162 6.93 0.69 5.18
N CYS A 163 8.06 0.95 5.86
CA CYS A 163 8.84 -0.08 6.51
C CYS A 163 8.05 -0.84 7.58
N MET A 164 7.27 -0.13 8.40
CA MET A 164 6.41 -0.78 9.40
C MET A 164 5.36 -1.67 8.75
N GLU A 165 4.69 -1.19 7.70
CA GLU A 165 3.72 -2.00 6.94
C GLU A 165 4.35 -3.26 6.34
N ILE A 166 5.55 -3.13 5.77
CA ILE A 166 6.29 -4.27 5.21
C ILE A 166 6.58 -5.33 6.28
N ILE A 167 6.99 -4.92 7.49
CA ILE A 167 7.27 -5.86 8.59
C ILE A 167 6.02 -6.64 8.98
N TYR A 168 4.89 -5.94 9.18
CA TYR A 168 3.62 -6.61 9.52
C TYR A 168 3.10 -7.49 8.37
N ASN A 169 3.28 -7.07 7.12
CA ASN A 169 2.91 -7.87 5.95
C ASN A 169 3.78 -9.14 5.80
N ILE A 170 5.07 -9.08 6.14
CA ILE A 170 5.96 -10.25 6.15
C ILE A 170 5.46 -11.27 7.18
N LEU A 171 5.15 -10.82 8.41
CA LEU A 171 4.62 -11.70 9.46
C LEU A 171 3.26 -12.30 9.07
N GLN A 172 2.37 -11.48 8.51
CA GLN A 172 1.06 -11.92 8.01
C GLN A 172 1.22 -12.95 6.88
N GLY A 173 2.09 -12.67 5.91
CA GLY A 173 2.34 -13.55 4.76
C GLY A 173 2.97 -14.88 5.16
N MET A 174 3.89 -14.90 6.13
CA MET A 174 4.44 -16.14 6.68
C MET A 174 3.36 -17.00 7.34
N LEU A 175 2.55 -16.40 8.22
CA LEU A 175 1.45 -17.10 8.90
C LEU A 175 0.47 -17.68 7.88
N TYR A 176 0.06 -16.86 6.91
CA TYR A 176 -0.88 -17.25 5.87
C TYR A 176 -0.34 -18.38 5.00
N THR A 177 0.92 -18.25 4.56
CA THR A 177 1.60 -19.24 3.73
C THR A 177 1.66 -20.59 4.42
N ILE A 178 2.13 -20.66 5.68
CA ILE A 178 2.23 -21.92 6.41
C ILE A 178 0.86 -22.61 6.48
N LEU A 179 -0.18 -21.85 6.82
CA LEU A 179 -1.54 -22.37 6.96
C LEU A 179 -2.07 -22.94 5.63
N ILE A 180 -2.06 -22.15 4.56
CA ILE A 180 -2.65 -22.59 3.28
C ILE A 180 -1.79 -23.66 2.60
N TYR A 181 -0.47 -23.61 2.75
CA TYR A 181 0.43 -24.57 2.12
C TYR A 181 0.23 -25.98 2.68
N VAL A 182 0.07 -26.08 4.01
CA VAL A 182 -0.26 -27.33 4.71
C VAL A 182 -1.64 -27.84 4.30
N MET A 183 -2.67 -26.98 4.34
CA MET A 183 -4.07 -27.42 4.14
C MET A 183 -4.36 -27.80 2.67
N ILE A 184 -3.81 -27.05 1.71
CA ILE A 184 -3.94 -27.37 0.28
C ILE A 184 -3.13 -28.63 -0.07
N GLY A 185 -2.04 -28.89 0.66
CA GLY A 185 -1.19 -30.06 0.45
C GLY A 185 -0.22 -29.89 -0.71
N TYR A 186 0.46 -28.74 -0.78
CA TYR A 186 1.54 -28.52 -1.75
C TYR A 186 2.79 -29.34 -1.41
N ASP A 187 3.64 -29.58 -2.41
CA ASP A 187 4.88 -30.34 -2.28
C ASP A 187 5.92 -29.58 -1.43
N TRP A 188 6.49 -30.21 -0.40
CA TRP A 188 7.39 -29.57 0.58
C TRP A 188 8.83 -29.36 0.08
N LYS A 189 9.03 -29.23 -1.23
CA LYS A 189 10.31 -28.82 -1.78
C LYS A 189 10.65 -27.39 -1.34
N VAL A 190 11.90 -27.21 -0.90
CA VAL A 190 12.40 -25.97 -0.29
C VAL A 190 12.22 -24.77 -1.22
N ASP A 191 12.63 -24.92 -2.47
CA ASP A 191 12.49 -23.89 -3.50
C ASP A 191 11.01 -23.50 -3.73
N LYS A 192 10.13 -24.49 -3.93
CA LYS A 192 8.69 -24.26 -4.14
C LYS A 192 8.03 -23.54 -2.98
N PHE A 193 8.35 -23.91 -1.75
CA PHE A 193 7.83 -23.26 -0.55
C PHE A 193 8.29 -21.81 -0.45
N PHE A 194 9.59 -21.52 -0.62
CA PHE A 194 10.11 -20.17 -0.51
C PHE A 194 9.64 -19.25 -1.65
N TYR A 195 9.48 -19.77 -2.88
CA TYR A 195 8.84 -19.01 -3.97
C TYR A 195 7.39 -18.66 -3.65
N PHE A 196 6.61 -19.64 -3.18
CA PHE A 196 5.21 -19.41 -2.80
C PHE A 196 5.12 -18.34 -1.71
N MET A 197 5.92 -18.48 -0.65
CA MET A 197 5.98 -17.50 0.45
C MET A 197 6.37 -16.11 -0.05
N PHE A 198 7.37 -16.01 -0.93
CA PHE A 198 7.77 -14.74 -1.54
C PHE A 198 6.62 -14.08 -2.30
N PHE A 199 5.92 -14.82 -3.18
CA PHE A 199 4.83 -14.24 -3.97
C PHE A 199 3.65 -13.80 -3.11
N ILE A 200 3.30 -14.55 -2.06
CA ILE A 200 2.28 -14.14 -1.09
C ILE A 200 2.70 -12.85 -0.37
N ILE A 201 3.92 -12.78 0.18
CA ILE A 201 4.42 -11.60 0.89
C ILE A 201 4.50 -10.40 -0.05
N ALA A 202 5.05 -10.57 -1.25
CA ALA A 202 5.14 -9.51 -2.25
C ALA A 202 3.75 -8.99 -2.63
N SER A 203 2.75 -9.89 -2.73
CA SER A 203 1.38 -9.50 -3.00
C SER A 203 0.77 -8.60 -1.94
N PHE A 204 0.88 -9.00 -0.67
CA PHE A 204 0.37 -8.19 0.43
C PHE A 204 1.07 -6.84 0.50
N ASN A 205 2.37 -6.79 0.20
CA ASN A 205 3.12 -5.54 0.15
C ASN A 205 2.63 -4.59 -0.93
N TYR A 206 2.50 -5.01 -2.18
CA TYR A 206 2.02 -4.09 -3.22
C TYR A 206 0.55 -3.68 -2.99
N PHE A 207 -0.30 -4.57 -2.47
CA PHE A 207 -1.70 -4.24 -2.18
C PHE A 207 -1.82 -3.19 -1.06
N THR A 208 -1.10 -3.39 0.05
CA THR A 208 -1.07 -2.43 1.16
C THR A 208 -0.49 -1.09 0.69
N LEU A 209 0.68 -1.11 0.04
CA LEU A 209 1.32 0.13 -0.44
C LEU A 209 0.46 0.86 -1.47
N PHE A 210 -0.29 0.13 -2.32
CA PHE A 210 -1.23 0.73 -3.26
C PHE A 210 -2.37 1.48 -2.54
N GLY A 211 -2.92 0.90 -1.47
CA GLY A 211 -3.91 1.58 -0.62
C GLY A 211 -3.34 2.84 0.03
N MET A 212 -2.11 2.79 0.54
CA MET A 212 -1.41 3.95 1.10
C MET A 212 -1.17 5.04 0.05
N MET A 213 -0.74 4.64 -1.15
CA MET A 213 -0.50 5.52 -2.29
C MET A 213 -1.78 6.28 -2.66
N LEU A 214 -2.92 5.62 -2.76
CA LEU A 214 -4.18 6.28 -3.10
C LEU A 214 -4.66 7.27 -2.03
N VAL A 215 -4.45 6.97 -0.74
CA VAL A 215 -4.73 7.94 0.33
C VAL A 215 -3.79 9.15 0.25
N SER A 216 -2.54 8.96 -0.18
CA SER A 216 -1.62 10.09 -0.37
C SER A 216 -1.97 10.95 -1.59
N LEU A 217 -2.64 10.39 -2.59
CA LEU A 217 -3.06 11.06 -3.82
C LEU A 217 -4.44 11.73 -3.72
N THR A 218 -5.24 11.39 -2.71
CA THR A 218 -6.62 11.87 -2.57
C THR A 218 -6.85 12.67 -1.30
N PRO A 219 -7.83 13.60 -1.25
CA PRO A 219 -8.12 14.37 -0.05
C PRO A 219 -8.71 13.56 1.11
N SER A 220 -9.35 12.41 0.85
CA SER A 220 -10.04 11.61 1.86
C SER A 220 -9.89 10.11 1.60
N ALA A 221 -9.91 9.30 2.67
CA ALA A 221 -9.93 7.84 2.55
C ALA A 221 -11.15 7.34 1.75
N MET A 222 -12.29 8.02 1.85
CA MET A 222 -13.48 7.66 1.07
C MET A 222 -13.23 7.78 -0.44
N LEU A 223 -12.56 8.83 -0.91
CA LEU A 223 -12.23 8.97 -2.33
C LEU A 223 -11.20 7.91 -2.77
N ALA A 224 -10.20 7.61 -1.92
CA ALA A 224 -9.27 6.51 -2.17
C ALA A 224 -10.01 5.16 -2.33
N SER A 225 -10.96 4.85 -1.44
CA SER A 225 -11.77 3.62 -1.52
C SER A 225 -12.57 3.55 -2.81
N ILE A 226 -13.16 4.66 -3.25
CA ILE A 226 -13.88 4.73 -4.53
C ILE A 226 -12.95 4.36 -5.69
N LEU A 227 -11.73 4.91 -5.73
CA LEU A 227 -10.75 4.58 -6.77
C LEU A 227 -10.31 3.11 -6.71
N VAL A 228 -10.09 2.56 -5.52
CA VAL A 228 -9.80 1.12 -5.35
C VAL A 228 -10.92 0.25 -5.91
N SER A 229 -12.19 0.62 -5.70
CA SER A 229 -13.35 -0.11 -6.24
C SER A 229 -13.42 -0.12 -7.76
N PHE A 230 -12.76 0.80 -8.47
CA PHE A 230 -12.62 0.74 -9.92
C PHE A 230 -11.40 -0.08 -10.37
N VAL A 231 -10.28 0.03 -9.64
CA VAL A 231 -9.01 -0.63 -10.00
C VAL A 231 -9.03 -2.14 -9.69
N LEU A 232 -9.52 -2.52 -8.51
CA LEU A 232 -9.49 -3.93 -8.08
C LEU A 232 -10.28 -4.86 -9.01
N PRO A 233 -11.50 -4.55 -9.47
CA PRO A 233 -12.18 -5.40 -10.45
C PRO A 233 -11.41 -5.58 -11.75
N LEU A 234 -10.70 -4.54 -12.22
CA LEU A 234 -9.84 -4.66 -13.40
C LEU A 234 -8.61 -5.54 -13.10
N TRP A 235 -7.97 -5.38 -11.94
CA TRP A 235 -6.90 -6.29 -11.51
C TRP A 235 -7.39 -7.73 -11.40
N ASN A 236 -8.61 -7.92 -10.93
CA ASN A 236 -9.26 -9.21 -10.74
C ASN A 236 -9.52 -9.92 -12.07
N LEU A 237 -10.20 -9.24 -12.99
CA LEU A 237 -10.62 -9.79 -14.28
C LEU A 237 -9.42 -10.21 -15.14
N PHE A 238 -8.38 -9.38 -15.17
CA PHE A 238 -7.19 -9.59 -15.99
C PHE A 238 -6.03 -10.21 -15.21
N ALA A 239 -6.27 -10.86 -14.07
CA ALA A 239 -5.23 -11.50 -13.26
C ALA A 239 -4.61 -12.76 -13.93
N GLY A 240 -5.17 -13.23 -15.04
CA GLY A 240 -4.71 -14.45 -15.71
C GLY A 240 -5.43 -15.74 -15.28
N PHE A 241 -6.37 -15.65 -14.33
CA PHE A 241 -7.24 -16.77 -13.93
C PHE A 241 -8.61 -16.70 -14.63
N LEU A 242 -9.38 -15.62 -14.40
CA LEU A 242 -10.69 -15.44 -15.03
C LEU A 242 -10.60 -15.27 -16.55
N VAL A 243 -9.64 -14.47 -17.00
CA VAL A 243 -9.28 -14.33 -18.41
C VAL A 243 -7.81 -14.70 -18.58
N VAL A 244 -7.56 -15.84 -19.21
CA VAL A 244 -6.20 -16.31 -19.51
C VAL A 244 -5.51 -15.38 -20.51
N ARG A 245 -4.19 -15.19 -20.36
CA ARG A 245 -3.40 -14.25 -21.18
C ARG A 245 -3.54 -14.48 -22.69
N THR A 246 -3.62 -15.73 -23.09
CA THR A 246 -3.74 -16.17 -24.50
C THR A 246 -5.07 -15.75 -25.13
N ALA A 247 -6.14 -15.66 -24.35
CA ALA A 247 -7.46 -15.21 -24.79
C ALA A 247 -7.59 -13.68 -24.90
N ILE A 248 -6.67 -12.91 -24.29
CA ILE A 248 -6.69 -11.44 -24.36
C ILE A 248 -6.25 -10.99 -25.76
N PRO A 249 -7.03 -10.11 -26.43
CA PRO A 249 -6.64 -9.51 -27.71
C PRO A 249 -5.26 -8.87 -27.64
N ILE A 250 -4.45 -9.03 -28.69
CA ILE A 250 -3.02 -8.64 -28.70
C ILE A 250 -2.83 -7.17 -28.29
N TRP A 251 -3.70 -6.27 -28.76
CA TRP A 251 -3.65 -4.83 -28.46
C TRP A 251 -4.02 -4.46 -27.00
N TRP A 252 -4.68 -5.36 -26.24
CA TRP A 252 -4.96 -5.19 -24.80
C TRP A 252 -3.99 -5.93 -23.88
N ARG A 253 -3.14 -6.79 -24.44
CA ARG A 253 -2.29 -7.70 -23.65
C ARG A 253 -1.26 -6.96 -22.78
N TRP A 254 -0.95 -5.70 -23.06
CA TRP A 254 -0.08 -4.88 -22.21
C TRP A 254 -0.64 -4.73 -20.79
N TYR A 255 -1.97 -4.70 -20.62
CA TYR A 255 -2.60 -4.52 -19.32
C TYR A 255 -2.35 -5.72 -18.39
N TYR A 256 -2.32 -6.94 -18.93
CA TYR A 256 -1.92 -8.14 -18.19
C TYR A 256 -0.53 -7.97 -17.55
N TRP A 257 0.41 -7.40 -18.30
CA TRP A 257 1.76 -7.13 -17.79
C TRP A 257 1.84 -5.90 -16.88
N ALA A 258 0.89 -4.97 -16.98
CA ALA A 258 0.75 -3.82 -16.08
C ALA A 258 0.06 -4.17 -14.74
N ASN A 259 -0.58 -5.34 -14.66
CA ASN A 259 -1.33 -5.79 -13.49
C ASN A 259 -0.43 -6.60 -12.55
N PRO A 260 -0.10 -6.12 -11.32
CA PRO A 260 0.79 -6.82 -10.40
C PRO A 260 0.25 -8.20 -9.98
N VAL A 261 -1.08 -8.37 -9.90
CA VAL A 261 -1.71 -9.66 -9.53
C VAL A 261 -1.42 -10.74 -10.57
N SER A 262 -1.32 -10.36 -11.84
CA SER A 262 -1.00 -11.29 -12.93
C SER A 262 0.39 -11.91 -12.76
N TRP A 263 1.35 -11.11 -12.31
CA TRP A 263 2.69 -11.58 -11.99
C TRP A 263 2.69 -12.52 -10.79
N THR A 264 1.90 -12.24 -9.75
CA THR A 264 1.78 -13.12 -8.58
C THR A 264 1.23 -14.49 -8.98
N ILE A 265 0.12 -14.53 -9.71
CA ILE A 265 -0.50 -15.80 -10.14
C ILE A 265 0.43 -16.56 -11.07
N TYR A 266 1.04 -15.86 -12.04
CA TYR A 266 2.06 -16.46 -12.90
C TYR A 266 3.19 -17.08 -12.08
N GLY A 267 3.74 -16.34 -11.12
CA GLY A 267 4.87 -16.76 -10.29
C GLY A 267 4.55 -17.99 -9.44
N VAL A 268 3.38 -18.01 -8.81
CA VAL A 268 2.95 -19.17 -8.03
C VAL A 268 2.75 -20.38 -8.95
N VAL A 269 2.04 -20.24 -10.07
CA VAL A 269 1.80 -21.38 -10.98
C VAL A 269 3.11 -21.89 -11.58
N ALA A 270 3.98 -21.00 -12.03
CA ALA A 270 5.29 -21.35 -12.59
C ALA A 270 6.19 -22.04 -11.56
N SER A 271 6.22 -21.58 -10.31
CA SER A 271 7.05 -22.19 -9.26
C SER A 271 6.50 -23.52 -8.75
N GLN A 272 5.18 -23.67 -8.63
CA GLN A 272 4.59 -24.92 -8.13
C GLN A 272 4.55 -26.02 -9.19
N PHE A 273 4.25 -25.66 -10.44
CA PHE A 273 3.87 -26.63 -11.48
C PHE A 273 4.65 -26.51 -12.78
N GLY A 274 5.42 -25.44 -12.98
CA GLY A 274 6.13 -25.18 -14.25
C GLY A 274 7.24 -26.19 -14.58
N ASP A 275 7.73 -26.94 -13.59
CA ASP A 275 8.73 -28.01 -13.72
C ASP A 275 8.11 -29.42 -13.63
N HIS A 276 6.78 -29.53 -13.54
CA HIS A 276 6.12 -30.80 -13.27
C HIS A 276 6.05 -31.68 -14.54
N GLY A 277 6.75 -32.82 -14.50
CA GLY A 277 6.78 -33.80 -15.59
C GLY A 277 5.62 -34.79 -15.62
N GLY A 278 4.64 -34.66 -14.71
CA GLY A 278 3.45 -35.52 -14.67
C GLY A 278 2.57 -35.36 -15.91
N SER A 279 1.83 -36.42 -16.22
CA SER A 279 0.84 -36.44 -17.30
C SER A 279 -0.50 -35.90 -16.83
N LEU A 280 -1.15 -35.10 -17.66
CA LEU A 280 -2.42 -34.44 -17.43
C LEU A 280 -3.45 -34.96 -18.43
N LEU A 281 -4.58 -35.43 -17.92
CA LEU A 281 -5.72 -35.82 -18.75
C LEU A 281 -6.48 -34.57 -19.20
N VAL A 282 -6.46 -34.33 -20.50
CA VAL A 282 -7.18 -33.23 -21.17
C VAL A 282 -8.49 -33.79 -21.76
N PRO A 283 -9.66 -33.22 -21.42
CA PRO A 283 -10.94 -33.69 -21.96
C PRO A 283 -10.95 -33.67 -23.50
N GLY A 284 -11.20 -34.82 -24.12
CA GLY A 284 -11.27 -34.94 -25.59
C GLY A 284 -9.93 -34.91 -26.32
N GLY A 285 -8.80 -34.94 -25.60
CA GLY A 285 -7.44 -34.95 -26.17
C GLY A 285 -6.58 -36.10 -25.66
N SER A 286 -5.36 -36.19 -26.20
CA SER A 286 -4.32 -37.09 -25.68
C SER A 286 -3.76 -36.56 -24.36
N PRO A 287 -3.27 -37.42 -23.45
CA PRO A 287 -2.58 -36.98 -22.25
C PRO A 287 -1.39 -36.07 -22.59
N MET A 288 -1.28 -34.93 -21.91
CA MET A 288 -0.23 -33.93 -22.13
C MET A 288 0.60 -33.77 -20.86
N VAL A 289 1.89 -33.43 -20.99
CA VAL A 289 2.71 -33.10 -19.82
C VAL A 289 2.24 -31.78 -19.20
N VAL A 290 2.13 -31.69 -17.88
CA VAL A 290 1.68 -30.47 -17.17
C VAL A 290 2.47 -29.25 -17.61
N LYS A 291 3.80 -29.34 -17.66
CA LYS A 291 4.66 -28.25 -18.18
C LYS A 291 4.22 -27.77 -19.56
N GLN A 292 4.01 -28.69 -20.51
CA GLN A 292 3.61 -28.34 -21.87
C GLN A 292 2.22 -27.70 -21.90
N PHE A 293 1.28 -28.21 -21.11
CA PHE A 293 -0.05 -27.62 -20.99
C PHE A 293 -0.01 -26.18 -20.47
N LEU A 294 0.84 -25.90 -19.46
CA LEU A 294 1.02 -24.55 -18.91
C LEU A 294 1.61 -23.59 -19.94
N GLU A 295 2.56 -24.04 -20.75
CA GLU A 295 3.19 -23.23 -21.79
C GLU A 295 2.23 -22.92 -22.95
N ASP A 296 1.55 -23.95 -23.47
CA ASP A 296 0.71 -23.82 -24.67
C ASP A 296 -0.62 -23.09 -24.37
N ASN A 297 -1.27 -23.39 -23.24
CA ASN A 297 -2.62 -22.88 -22.96
C ASN A 297 -2.60 -21.61 -22.09
N LEU A 298 -1.73 -21.57 -21.09
CA LEU A 298 -1.66 -20.46 -20.12
C LEU A 298 -0.49 -19.52 -20.40
N GLY A 299 0.48 -19.94 -21.21
CA GLY A 299 1.65 -19.14 -21.53
C GLY A 299 2.64 -18.99 -20.38
N VAL A 300 2.61 -19.93 -19.43
CA VAL A 300 3.41 -19.93 -18.20
C VAL A 300 4.65 -20.80 -18.38
N ARG A 301 5.82 -20.18 -18.24
CA ARG A 301 7.15 -20.78 -18.35
C ARG A 301 7.91 -20.65 -17.04
N HIS A 302 8.48 -21.76 -16.56
CA HIS A 302 9.28 -21.81 -15.33
C HIS A 302 10.54 -20.92 -15.43
N ASP A 303 11.22 -20.90 -16.58
CA ASP A 303 12.44 -20.12 -16.80
C ASP A 303 12.24 -18.60 -16.66
N PHE A 304 11.00 -18.13 -16.72
CA PHE A 304 10.66 -16.72 -16.58
C PHE A 304 10.56 -16.25 -15.12
N LEU A 305 10.65 -17.16 -14.13
CA LEU A 305 10.46 -16.86 -12.71
C LEU A 305 11.36 -15.73 -12.18
N GLY A 306 12.61 -15.66 -12.62
CA GLY A 306 13.53 -14.59 -12.21
C GLY A 306 13.02 -13.20 -12.58
N TYR A 307 12.47 -13.04 -13.78
CA TYR A 307 11.87 -11.77 -14.23
C TYR A 307 10.59 -11.43 -13.45
N VAL A 308 9.81 -12.45 -13.08
CA VAL A 308 8.61 -12.28 -12.26
C VAL A 308 8.97 -11.75 -10.88
N VAL A 309 10.03 -12.29 -10.25
CA VAL A 309 10.54 -11.79 -8.96
C VAL A 309 10.98 -10.32 -9.08
N LEU A 310 11.74 -9.98 -10.12
CA LEU A 310 12.18 -8.60 -10.37
C LEU A 310 11.01 -7.64 -10.59
N ALA A 311 9.96 -8.08 -11.30
CA ALA A 311 8.77 -7.28 -11.53
C ALA A 311 8.08 -6.90 -10.21
N HIS A 312 7.99 -7.81 -9.24
CA HIS A 312 7.39 -7.50 -7.93
C HIS A 312 8.18 -6.42 -7.17
N PHE A 313 9.51 -6.51 -7.16
CA PHE A 313 10.34 -5.46 -6.58
C PHE A 313 10.13 -4.11 -7.29
N ALA A 314 10.06 -4.12 -8.63
CA ALA A 314 9.78 -2.91 -9.40
C ALA A 314 8.42 -2.28 -9.04
N TYR A 315 7.35 -3.08 -8.92
CA TYR A 315 6.04 -2.59 -8.49
C TYR A 315 6.07 -1.99 -7.09
N ILE A 316 6.66 -2.69 -6.12
CA ILE A 316 6.77 -2.21 -4.74
C ILE A 316 7.51 -0.88 -4.68
N ILE A 317 8.65 -0.78 -5.37
CA ILE A 317 9.46 0.45 -5.43
C ILE A 317 8.71 1.58 -6.13
N ALA A 318 8.05 1.30 -7.26
CA ALA A 318 7.31 2.31 -8.01
C ALA A 318 6.13 2.88 -7.21
N ILE A 319 5.32 2.01 -6.59
CA ILE A 319 4.19 2.43 -5.74
C ILE A 319 4.71 3.22 -4.54
N PHE A 320 5.79 2.76 -3.90
CA PHE A 320 6.41 3.47 -2.79
C PHE A 320 6.92 4.86 -3.20
N PHE A 321 7.53 4.98 -4.39
CA PHE A 321 7.99 6.26 -4.92
C PHE A 321 6.83 7.24 -5.10
N VAL A 322 5.72 6.80 -5.70
CA VAL A 322 4.52 7.63 -5.87
C VAL A 322 3.95 8.05 -4.51
N PHE A 323 3.88 7.12 -3.54
CA PHE A 323 3.45 7.42 -2.18
C PHE A 323 4.33 8.50 -1.51
N GLY A 324 5.66 8.33 -1.53
CA GLY A 324 6.61 9.26 -0.94
C GLY A 324 6.61 10.64 -1.63
N TYR A 325 6.51 10.66 -2.96
CA TYR A 325 6.38 11.89 -3.74
C TYR A 325 5.10 12.64 -3.40
N SER A 326 3.97 11.93 -3.37
CA SER A 326 2.65 12.51 -3.08
C SER A 326 2.60 13.13 -1.69
N ILE A 327 3.10 12.44 -0.65
CA ILE A 327 3.18 12.98 0.72
C ILE A 327 4.05 14.25 0.81
N LYS A 328 5.13 14.31 0.00
CA LYS A 328 6.04 15.45 0.00
C LYS A 328 5.36 16.69 -0.60
N PHE A 329 4.73 16.55 -1.76
CA PHE A 329 4.28 17.67 -2.58
C PHE A 329 2.79 18.00 -2.48
N LEU A 330 1.93 17.02 -2.23
CA LEU A 330 0.49 17.26 -2.10
C LEU A 330 0.15 17.71 -0.67
N ASN A 331 -0.81 18.63 -0.57
CA ASN A 331 -1.37 19.07 0.70
C ASN A 331 -2.88 19.23 0.54
N PHE A 332 -3.64 18.52 1.39
CA PHE A 332 -5.10 18.51 1.38
C PHE A 332 -5.73 19.13 2.64
N GLN A 333 -4.95 19.88 3.43
CA GLN A 333 -5.51 20.64 4.56
C GLN A 333 -6.51 21.68 4.03
N LYS A 334 -7.75 21.65 4.53
CA LYS A 334 -8.69 22.77 4.40
C LYS A 334 -8.46 23.73 5.57
N ARG A 335 -8.31 25.02 5.27
CA ARG A 335 -8.18 26.09 6.26
C ARG A 335 -9.47 26.32 7.01
#